data_AF-A0A973D0H6-F1
#
_entry.id   AF-A0A973D0H6-F1
#
_cell.length_a   1.000
_cell.length_b   1.000
_cell.length_c   1.000
_cell.angle_alpha   90.00
_cell.angle_beta   90.00
_cell.angle_gamma   90.00
#
_symmetry.space_group_name_H-M   'P 1'
#
loop_
_entity.id
_entity.type
_entity.pdbx_description
1 polymer ?
#
loop_
_entity_poly.entity_id
_entity_poly.type
_entity_poly.pdbx_seq_one_letter_code
_entity_poly.pdbx_strand_id
1 'polypeptide(L)'
;MIKIIEKILHPTGEEKIKDSICLPYDERKRGRFKTQTVSGQEVGIMINRGEVMRGGTLMRCDVGDVYKIIAADEVVTTATTDDATLFARGCYHLGNRHVSLQVG
;
A
#
# COMPACT_ATOMS: atom_id res chain seq x y z
N MET A 1 1.63 -22.03 -1.57
CA MET A 1 1.47 -20.60 -1.25
C MET A 1 1.81 -19.80 -2.50
N ILE A 2 0.86 -19.00 -2.99
CA ILE A 2 1.03 -18.17 -4.20
C ILE A 2 2.02 -17.04 -3.90
N LYS A 3 2.87 -16.66 -4.85
CA LYS A 3 3.85 -15.58 -4.66
C LYS A 3 3.44 -14.37 -5.47
N ILE A 4 3.27 -13.23 -4.81
CA ILE A 4 3.08 -11.93 -5.46
C ILE A 4 4.47 -11.36 -5.76
N ILE A 5 4.82 -11.21 -7.04
CA ILE A 5 6.23 -11.03 -7.45
C ILE A 5 6.50 -9.70 -8.14
N GLU A 6 5.51 -9.07 -8.76
CA GLU A 6 5.72 -7.81 -9.47
C GLU A 6 4.51 -6.89 -9.40
N LYS A 7 4.79 -5.59 -9.52
CA LYS A 7 3.80 -4.53 -9.68
C LYS A 7 3.52 -4.31 -11.16
N ILE A 8 2.24 -4.21 -11.53
CA ILE A 8 1.84 -3.80 -12.86
C ILE A 8 1.92 -2.27 -12.92
N LEU A 9 2.90 -1.74 -13.66
CA LEU A 9 3.18 -0.30 -13.73
C LEU A 9 2.21 0.45 -14.64
N HIS A 10 1.72 -0.21 -15.70
CA HIS A 10 0.84 0.36 -16.71
C HIS A 10 -0.37 -0.56 -16.91
N PRO A 11 -1.36 -0.49 -15.99
CA PRO A 11 -2.57 -1.31 -16.12
C PRO A 11 -3.38 -0.86 -17.34
N THR A 12 -3.89 -1.82 -18.11
CA THR A 12 -4.74 -1.56 -19.28
C THR A 12 -6.19 -1.28 -18.90
N GLY A 13 -6.59 -1.63 -17.67
CA GLY A 13 -7.97 -1.55 -17.19
C GLY A 13 -8.80 -2.79 -17.53
N GLU A 14 -8.24 -3.72 -18.32
CA GLU A 14 -8.87 -4.97 -18.70
C GLU A 14 -8.40 -6.15 -17.83
N GLU A 15 -7.50 -5.91 -16.87
CA GLU A 15 -7.00 -6.95 -15.98
C GLU A 15 -8.12 -7.54 -15.13
N LYS A 16 -8.31 -8.85 -15.26
CA LYS A 16 -9.21 -9.59 -14.38
C LYS A 16 -8.57 -9.77 -13.01
N ILE A 17 -9.01 -8.96 -12.04
CA ILE A 17 -8.60 -9.08 -10.64
C ILE A 17 -9.17 -10.39 -10.07
N LYS A 18 -8.28 -11.29 -9.66
CA LYS A 18 -8.65 -12.57 -9.04
C LYS A 18 -9.11 -12.39 -7.59
N ASP A 19 -8.38 -11.59 -6.84
CA ASP A 19 -8.68 -11.27 -5.44
C ASP A 19 -7.93 -9.99 -5.01
N SER A 20 -8.11 -9.56 -3.77
CA SER A 20 -7.43 -8.41 -3.18
C SER A 20 -6.63 -8.79 -1.94
N ILE A 21 -5.63 -7.97 -1.61
CA ILE A 21 -4.80 -8.09 -0.42
C ILE A 21 -4.89 -6.77 0.34
N CYS A 22 -5.47 -6.80 1.53
CA CYS A 22 -5.66 -5.63 2.39
C CYS A 22 -4.50 -5.51 3.36
N LEU A 23 -3.75 -4.40 3.33
CA LEU A 23 -2.51 -4.26 4.07
C LEU A 23 -2.40 -2.89 4.77
N PRO A 24 -1.94 -2.84 6.03
CA PRO A 24 -1.58 -1.58 6.69
C PRO A 24 -0.32 -0.97 6.04
N TYR A 25 -0.09 0.32 6.28
CA TYR A 25 1.00 1.07 5.65
C TYR A 25 2.38 0.44 5.90
N ASP A 26 2.63 -0.08 7.10
CA ASP A 26 3.90 -0.69 7.45
C ASP A 26 4.20 -1.96 6.65
N GLU A 27 3.19 -2.78 6.36
CA GLU A 27 3.35 -3.95 5.49
C GLU A 27 3.48 -3.57 4.03
N ARG A 28 2.80 -2.49 3.59
CA ARG A 28 2.91 -1.98 2.22
C ARG A 28 4.30 -1.48 1.84
N LYS A 29 5.18 -1.24 2.82
CA LYS A 29 6.60 -0.87 2.64
C LYS A 29 7.55 -2.08 2.59
N ARG A 30 7.07 -3.29 2.91
CA ARG A 30 7.91 -4.48 3.02
C ARG A 30 7.92 -5.26 1.70
N GLY A 31 9.10 -5.66 1.26
CA GLY A 31 9.24 -6.45 0.03
C GLY A 31 9.03 -7.95 0.20
N ARG A 32 9.15 -8.49 1.43
CA ARG A 32 9.05 -9.93 1.70
C ARG A 32 8.34 -10.23 3.01
N PHE A 33 7.17 -10.87 2.93
CA PHE A 33 6.40 -11.37 4.08
C PHE A 33 5.27 -12.30 3.62
N LYS A 34 4.64 -13.01 4.56
CA LYS A 34 3.45 -13.84 4.33
C LYS A 34 2.21 -13.08 4.78
N THR A 35 1.10 -13.25 4.06
CA THR A 35 -0.20 -12.66 4.39
C THR A 35 -1.32 -13.49 3.76
N GLN A 36 -2.56 -13.03 3.85
CA GLN A 36 -3.72 -13.64 3.22
C GLN A 36 -4.45 -12.63 2.34
N THR A 37 -5.12 -13.13 1.31
CA THR A 37 -6.06 -12.33 0.53
C THR A 37 -7.35 -12.07 1.33
N VAL A 38 -8.22 -11.20 0.81
CA VAL A 38 -9.54 -10.92 1.42
C VAL A 38 -10.40 -12.18 1.50
N SER A 39 -10.27 -13.13 0.54
CA SER A 39 -10.97 -14.42 0.62
C SER A 39 -10.31 -15.46 1.54
N GLY A 40 -9.19 -15.12 2.20
CA GLY A 40 -8.46 -16.01 3.12
C GLY A 40 -7.40 -16.89 2.47
N GLN A 41 -7.07 -16.68 1.18
CA GLN A 41 -6.02 -17.46 0.51
C GLN A 41 -4.63 -17.02 0.97
N GLU A 42 -3.79 -17.98 1.38
CA GLU A 42 -2.40 -17.68 1.76
C GLU A 42 -1.51 -17.28 0.59
N VAL A 43 -0.85 -16.14 0.74
CA VAL A 43 0.08 -15.56 -0.25
C VAL A 43 1.37 -15.09 0.39
N GLY A 44 2.44 -15.06 -0.40
CA GLY A 44 3.71 -14.45 -0.04
C GLY A 44 4.01 -13.24 -0.91
N ILE A 45 4.25 -12.07 -0.31
CA ILE A 45 4.79 -10.91 -1.03
C ILE A 45 6.29 -11.14 -1.24
N MET A 46 6.77 -11.00 -2.48
CA MET A 46 8.17 -11.19 -2.88
C MET A 46 8.59 -10.17 -3.95
N ILE A 47 8.56 -8.89 -3.60
CA ILE A 47 8.96 -7.78 -4.47
C ILE A 47 10.32 -7.19 -4.07
N ASN A 48 10.91 -6.39 -4.94
CA ASN A 48 12.12 -5.65 -4.64
C ASN A 48 11.90 -4.68 -3.47
N ARG A 49 12.94 -4.46 -2.66
CA ARG A 49 12.89 -3.49 -1.57
C ARG A 49 12.80 -2.07 -2.13
N GLY A 50 12.13 -1.19 -1.40
CA GLY A 50 12.06 0.25 -1.69
C GLY A 50 10.77 0.70 -2.37
N GLU A 51 9.95 -0.23 -2.87
CA GLU A 51 8.65 0.10 -3.43
C GLU A 51 7.54 0.08 -2.37
N VAL A 52 6.71 1.11 -2.37
CA VAL A 52 5.48 1.17 -1.56
C VAL A 52 4.32 0.67 -2.39
N MET A 53 3.67 -0.40 -1.93
CA MET A 53 2.42 -0.90 -2.48
C MET A 53 1.29 0.07 -2.12
N ARG A 54 1.00 1.07 -2.96
CA ARG A 54 -0.10 2.02 -2.71
C ARG A 54 -1.45 1.32 -2.89
N GLY A 55 -2.48 1.79 -2.17
CA GLY A 55 -3.84 1.33 -2.41
C GLY A 55 -4.23 1.49 -3.89
N GLY A 56 -4.91 0.49 -4.45
CA GLY A 56 -5.25 0.41 -5.86
C GLY A 56 -4.17 -0.19 -6.76
N THR A 57 -2.95 -0.42 -6.27
CA THR A 57 -1.88 -1.05 -7.06
C THR A 57 -2.29 -2.46 -7.48
N LEU A 58 -2.12 -2.79 -8.76
CA LEU A 58 -2.28 -4.16 -9.27
C LEU A 58 -0.94 -4.89 -9.22
N MET A 59 -0.97 -6.12 -8.72
CA MET A 59 0.20 -6.98 -8.52
C MET A 59 -0.02 -8.30 -9.25
N ARG A 60 1.01 -8.82 -9.90
CA ARG A 60 0.96 -10.12 -10.58
C ARG A 60 1.62 -11.19 -9.72
N CYS A 61 1.02 -12.37 -9.67
CA CYS A 61 1.61 -13.53 -9.03
C CYS A 61 2.50 -14.35 -9.97
N ASP A 62 3.22 -15.32 -9.40
CA ASP A 62 4.07 -16.28 -10.11
C ASP A 62 3.35 -17.17 -11.12
N VAL A 63 2.02 -17.30 -11.01
CA VAL A 63 1.16 -18.05 -11.93
C VAL A 63 0.47 -17.14 -12.96
N GLY A 64 0.66 -15.82 -12.86
CA GLY A 64 0.12 -14.82 -13.80
C GLY A 64 -1.21 -14.19 -13.39
N ASP A 65 -1.87 -14.67 -12.33
CA ASP A 65 -3.08 -14.04 -11.80
C ASP A 65 -2.78 -12.63 -11.25
N VAL A 66 -3.79 -11.75 -11.32
CA VAL A 66 -3.70 -10.36 -10.86
C VAL A 66 -4.43 -10.18 -9.53
N TYR A 67 -3.77 -9.52 -8.58
CA TYR A 67 -4.30 -9.16 -7.27
C TYR A 67 -4.27 -7.65 -7.07
N LYS A 68 -5.28 -7.10 -6.40
CA LYS A 68 -5.34 -5.67 -6.09
C LYS A 68 -4.91 -5.40 -4.64
N ILE A 69 -4.07 -4.40 -4.42
CA ILE A 69 -3.74 -3.91 -3.09
C ILE A 69 -4.85 -2.99 -2.59
N ILE A 70 -5.34 -3.24 -1.38
CA ILE A 70 -6.22 -2.36 -0.63
C ILE A 70 -5.40 -1.79 0.52
N ALA A 71 -5.42 -0.47 0.69
CA ALA A 71 -4.89 0.14 1.91
C ALA A 71 -5.88 -0.14 3.02
N ALA A 72 -5.43 -0.83 4.07
CA ALA A 72 -6.27 -1.11 5.23
C ALA A 72 -6.65 0.20 5.95
N ASP A 73 -7.83 0.21 6.56
CA ASP A 73 -8.19 1.25 7.52
C ASP A 73 -7.30 1.11 8.76
N GLU A 74 -6.73 2.23 9.18
CA GLU A 74 -5.79 2.30 10.30
C GLU A 74 -6.27 3.36 11.29
N VAL A 75 -6.00 3.15 12.59
CA VAL A 75 -6.28 4.17 13.60
C VAL A 75 -5.28 5.31 13.41
N VAL A 76 -5.78 6.45 12.94
CA VAL A 76 -4.98 7.64 12.63
C VAL A 76 -5.46 8.85 13.43
N THR A 77 -4.58 9.84 13.55
CA THR A 77 -4.96 11.19 14.01
C THR A 77 -5.07 12.10 12.80
N THR A 78 -6.21 12.77 12.65
CA THR A 78 -6.46 13.73 11.57
C THR A 78 -6.52 15.14 12.15
N ALA A 79 -5.75 16.05 11.57
CA ALA A 79 -5.77 17.48 11.90
C ALA A 79 -5.93 18.28 10.60
N THR A 80 -6.78 19.30 10.61
CA THR A 80 -7.10 20.13 9.44
C THR A 80 -7.04 21.61 9.79
N THR A 81 -6.77 22.45 8.79
CA THR A 81 -6.76 23.91 8.89
C THR A 81 -6.92 24.52 7.50
N ASP A 82 -7.61 25.65 7.39
CA ASP A 82 -7.72 26.41 6.14
C ASP A 82 -6.55 27.40 5.95
N ASP A 83 -5.75 27.64 6.99
CA ASP A 83 -4.53 28.45 6.93
C ASP A 83 -3.35 27.62 6.39
N ALA A 84 -2.91 27.96 5.17
CA ALA A 84 -1.79 27.31 4.48
C ALA A 84 -0.44 27.45 5.22
N THR A 85 -0.21 28.56 5.92
CA THR A 85 1.02 28.78 6.70
C THR A 85 1.02 27.89 7.94
N LEU A 86 -0.12 27.79 8.64
CA LEU A 86 -0.25 26.90 9.78
C LEU A 86 -0.12 25.43 9.38
N PHE A 87 -0.72 25.05 8.24
CA PHE A 87 -0.59 23.73 7.65
C PHE A 87 0.88 23.38 7.38
N ALA A 88 1.61 24.26 6.69
CA ALA A 88 3.02 24.06 6.37
C ALA A 88 3.89 23.93 7.65
N ARG A 89 3.62 24.75 8.67
CA ARG A 89 4.30 24.64 9.97
C ARG A 89 4.02 23.32 10.67
N GLY A 90 2.77 22.84 10.63
CA GLY A 90 2.39 21.52 11.15
C GLY A 90 3.19 20.40 10.48
N CYS A 91 3.19 20.38 9.14
CA CYS A 91 3.98 19.43 8.34
C CYS A 91 5.48 19.49 8.68
N TYR A 92 6.06 20.69 8.81
CA TYR A 92 7.46 20.89 9.18
C TYR A 92 7.78 20.29 10.56
N HIS A 93 6.96 20.56 11.58
CA HIS A 93 7.21 20.09 12.94
C HIS A 93 7.04 18.57 13.10
N LEU A 94 6.10 17.96 12.36
CA LEU A 94 5.92 16.50 12.31
C LEU A 94 7.07 15.83 11.54
N GLY A 95 7.49 16.41 10.42
CA GLY A 95 8.64 15.95 9.64
C GLY A 95 9.94 15.96 10.46
N ASN A 96 10.21 17.03 11.20
CA ASN A 96 11.36 17.12 12.11
C ASN A 96 11.36 16.10 13.25
N ARG A 97 10.21 15.46 13.53
CA ARG A 97 10.08 14.37 14.51
C ARG A 97 10.08 12.99 13.87
N HIS A 98 10.33 12.90 12.57
CA HIS A 98 10.30 11.65 11.80
C HIS A 98 8.95 10.91 11.90
N VAL A 99 7.85 11.65 12.03
CA VAL A 99 6.51 11.08 12.03
C VAL A 99 6.13 10.68 10.60
N SER A 100 5.71 9.42 10.40
CA SER A 100 5.10 9.02 9.12
C SER A 100 3.76 9.74 8.98
N LEU A 101 3.60 10.51 7.91
CA LEU A 101 2.46 11.38 7.71
C LEU A 101 1.90 11.27 6.29
N GLN A 102 0.59 11.51 6.16
CA GLN A 102 -0.09 11.73 4.90
C GLN A 102 -0.48 13.20 4.81
N VAL A 103 -0.09 13.85 3.71
CA VAL A 103 -0.50 15.23 3.37
C VAL A 103 -1.56 15.12 2.28
N GLY A 104 -2.65 15.86 2.41
CA GLY A 104 -3.76 15.90 1.46
C GLY A 104 -4.69 17.06 1.72
#